data_AF-A0A8C6Z3J4-F1
#
_entry.id   AF-A0A8C6Z3J4-F1
#
_cell.length_a   1.000
_cell.length_b   1.000
_cell.length_c   1.000
_cell.angle_alpha   90.00
_cell.angle_beta   90.00
_cell.angle_gamma   90.00
#
_symmetry.space_group_name_H-M   'P 1'
#
loop_
_entity.id
_entity.type
_entity.pdbx_description
1 polymer ?
#
loop_
_entity_poly.entity_id
_entity_poly.type
_entity_poly.pdbx_seq_one_letter_code
_entity_poly.pdbx_strand_id
1 'polypeptide(L)' 'GCGSARAALLSQFISPYTGHIYGRHITGLCNRKQKEVSKAIKRAHVFGFMSVMFKNPSFLTDPKICNVKYPE' A
#
# COMPACT_ATOMS: atom_id res chain seq x y z
N GLY A 1 17.82 -1.96 -10.88
CA GLY A 1 17.38 -1.53 -9.53
C GLY A 1 16.45 -2.57 -8.94
N CYS A 2 16.93 -3.37 -7.98
CA CYS A 2 16.16 -4.44 -7.35
C CYS A 2 15.40 -3.87 -6.14
N GLY A 3 14.15 -3.46 -6.35
CA GLY A 3 13.33 -2.89 -5.26
C GLY A 3 11.82 -2.74 -5.53
N SER A 4 11.36 -2.86 -6.78
CA SER A 4 10.02 -2.37 -7.12
C SER A 4 8.86 -3.34 -6.88
N ALA A 5 9.03 -4.66 -7.00
CA ALA A 5 7.88 -5.58 -7.04
C ALA A 5 7.13 -5.70 -5.69
N ARG A 6 7.84 -5.68 -4.56
CA ARG A 6 7.22 -5.82 -3.23
C ARG A 6 6.62 -4.52 -2.73
N ALA A 7 7.24 -3.38 -3.04
CA ALA A 7 6.71 -2.06 -2.70
C ALA A 7 5.46 -1.72 -3.53
N ALA A 8 5.43 -2.08 -4.82
CA ALA A 8 4.29 -1.92 -5.71
C ALA A 8 3.02 -2.57 -5.15
N LEU A 9 3.09 -3.85 -4.80
CA LEU A 9 1.96 -4.60 -4.23
C LEU A 9 1.49 -3.99 -2.90
N LEU A 10 2.41 -3.66 -2.00
CA LEU A 10 2.07 -3.07 -0.69
C LEU A 10 1.48 -1.66 -0.83
N SER A 11 1.89 -0.91 -1.86
CA SER A 11 1.38 0.43 -2.14
C SER A 11 -0.11 0.45 -2.53
N GLN A 12 -0.67 -0.69 -2.93
CA GLN A 12 -2.09 -0.83 -3.26
C GLN A 12 -2.98 -0.87 -2.01
N PHE A 13 -2.40 -1.20 -0.85
CA PHE A 13 -3.10 -1.29 0.44
C PHE A 13 -2.99 -0.02 1.29
N ILE A 14 -2.42 1.05 0.76
CA ILE A 14 -2.27 2.34 1.45
C ILE A 14 -2.94 3.48 0.67
N SER A 15 -3.39 4.48 1.40
CA SER A 15 -3.86 5.74 0.85
C SER A 15 -2.71 6.51 0.20
N PRO A 16 -2.85 6.96 -1.06
CA PRO A 16 -1.82 7.73 -1.75
C PRO A 16 -1.66 9.15 -1.18
N TYR A 17 -2.69 9.67 -0.49
CA TYR A 17 -2.72 11.03 0.05
C TYR A 17 -2.25 11.10 1.50
N THR A 18 -2.49 10.04 2.28
CA THR A 18 -2.22 10.03 3.74
C THR A 18 -1.24 8.95 4.17
N GLY A 19 -0.88 8.01 3.29
CA GLY A 19 -0.08 6.84 3.65
C GLY A 19 -0.79 5.85 4.57
N HIS A 20 -2.06 6.10 4.94
CA HIS A 20 -2.81 5.23 5.85
C HIS A 20 -3.12 3.88 5.21
N ILE A 21 -2.87 2.81 5.97
CA ILE A 21 -3.20 1.44 5.57
C ILE A 21 -4.72 1.26 5.59
N TYR A 22 -5.28 0.79 4.48
CA TYR A 22 -6.71 0.54 4.37
C TYR A 22 -7.21 -0.53 5.33
N GLY A 23 -8.41 -0.30 5.86
CA GLY A 23 -9.11 -1.28 6.70
C GLY A 23 -9.64 -2.46 5.89
N ARG A 24 -10.01 -3.53 6.61
CA ARG A 24 -10.50 -4.79 6.03
C ARG A 24 -11.74 -4.61 5.12
N HIS A 25 -12.58 -3.64 5.42
CA HIS A 25 -13.76 -3.30 4.63
C HIS A 25 -13.42 -2.76 3.24
N ILE A 26 -12.20 -2.27 3.03
CA ILE A 26 -11.70 -1.80 1.73
C ILE A 26 -10.81 -2.86 1.08
N THR A 27 -9.89 -3.46 1.84
CA THR A 27 -8.90 -4.41 1.30
C THR A 27 -9.51 -5.77 0.95
N GLY A 28 -10.65 -6.13 1.57
CA GLY A 28 -11.30 -7.43 1.38
C GLY A 28 -10.50 -8.63 1.91
N LEU A 29 -9.38 -8.40 2.60
CA LEU A 29 -8.50 -9.48 3.07
C LEU A 29 -9.07 -10.22 4.27
N CYS A 30 -8.68 -11.48 4.47
CA CYS A 30 -8.94 -12.17 5.73
C CYS A 30 -8.08 -11.59 6.87
N ASN A 31 -8.50 -11.77 8.13
CA ASN A 31 -7.80 -11.20 9.30
C ASN A 31 -6.30 -11.55 9.34
N ARG A 32 -5.93 -12.78 8.96
CA ARG A 32 -4.54 -13.23 8.92
C ARG A 32 -3.73 -12.43 7.89
N LYS A 33 -4.20 -12.36 6.65
CA LYS A 33 -3.53 -11.62 5.56
C LYS A 33 -3.48 -10.11 5.85
N GLN A 34 -4.54 -9.53 6.42
CA GLN A 34 -4.55 -8.12 6.80
C GLN A 34 -3.42 -7.80 7.79
N LYS A 35 -3.21 -8.65 8.80
CA LYS A 35 -2.11 -8.47 9.78
C LYS A 35 -0.74 -8.61 9.12
N GLU A 36 -0.57 -9.56 8.20
CA GLU A 36 0.68 -9.75 7.46
C GLU A 36 1.02 -8.54 6.59
N VAL A 37 0.05 -8.03 5.84
CA VAL A 37 0.19 -6.83 4.99
C VAL A 37 0.53 -5.61 5.84
N SER A 38 -0.19 -5.37 6.94
CA SER A 38 0.10 -4.25 7.83
C SER A 38 1.51 -4.31 8.43
N LYS A 39 2.00 -5.51 8.80
CA LYS A 39 3.38 -5.69 9.28
C LYS A 39 4.40 -5.46 8.17
N ALA A 40 4.13 -5.93 6.96
CA ALA A 40 5.01 -5.73 5.81
C ALA A 40 5.15 -4.25 5.45
N ILE A 41 4.04 -3.50 5.41
CA ILE A 41 4.02 -2.06 5.15
C ILE A 41 4.81 -1.31 6.22
N LYS A 42 4.54 -1.57 7.51
CA LYS A 42 5.28 -0.95 8.62
C LYS A 42 6.78 -1.20 8.52
N ARG A 43 7.19 -2.43 8.20
CA ARG A 43 8.61 -2.76 7.98
C ARG A 43 9.17 -2.03 6.77
N ALA A 44 8.44 -2.00 5.66
CA ALA A 44 8.88 -1.30 4.45
C ALA A 44 9.07 0.21 4.68
N HIS A 45 8.25 0.83 5.53
CA HIS A 45 8.47 2.21 5.98
C HIS A 45 9.74 2.37 6.81
N VAL A 46 9.92 1.51 7.83
CA VAL A 46 11.11 1.57 8.73
C VAL A 46 12.41 1.34 7.96
N PHE A 47 12.41 0.43 7.00
CA PHE A 47 13.60 0.13 6.17
C PHE A 47 13.77 1.09 4.98
N GLY A 48 12.89 2.08 4.79
CA GLY A 48 12.99 3.04 3.68
C GLY A 48 12.63 2.48 2.30
N PHE A 49 12.00 1.30 2.22
CA PHE A 49 11.51 0.73 0.96
C PHE A 49 10.19 1.36 0.49
N MET A 50 9.43 1.99 1.39
CA MET A 50 8.16 2.69 1.07
C MET A 50 8.08 4.04 1.78
N SER A 51 7.72 5.08 1.03
CA SER A 51 7.46 6.42 1.56
C SER A 51 6.23 6.42 2.47
N VAL A 52 6.35 7.07 3.64
CA VAL A 52 5.34 7.06 4.72
C VAL A 52 4.13 7.96 4.39
N MET A 53 4.30 9.00 3.58
CA MET A 53 3.24 9.97 3.32
C MET A 53 2.82 10.06 1.84
N PHE A 54 3.77 10.10 0.92
CA PHE A 54 3.47 10.26 -0.51
C PHE A 54 3.78 8.98 -1.27
N LYS A 55 2.79 8.44 -2.00
CA LYS A 55 3.04 7.36 -2.97
C LYS A 55 4.07 7.88 -3.98
N ASN A 56 5.17 7.16 -4.18
CA ASN A 56 6.14 7.54 -5.20
C ASN A 56 5.40 7.59 -6.55
N PRO A 57 5.53 8.67 -7.34
CA PRO A 57 4.77 8.86 -8.59
C PRO A 57 4.92 7.69 -9.57
N SER A 58 6.03 6.94 -9.49
CA SER A 58 6.25 5.71 -10.27
C SER A 58 5.25 4.57 -9.99
N PHE A 59 4.48 4.62 -8.89
CA PHE A 59 3.44 3.63 -8.54
C PHE A 59 2.01 4.17 -8.73
N LEU A 60 1.84 5.36 -9.33
CA LEU A 60 0.51 5.89 -9.70
C LEU A 60 -0.07 5.19 -10.94
N THR A 61 0.79 4.57 -11.75
CA THR A 61 0.47 3.87 -13.00
C THR A 61 0.10 2.40 -12.83
N ASP A 62 0.20 1.84 -11.62
CA ASP A 62 -0.14 0.43 -11.38
C ASP A 62 -1.66 0.19 -11.42
N PRO A 63 -2.12 -0.91 -12.04
CA PRO A 63 -3.53 -1.29 -12.03
C PRO A 63 -4.03 -1.41 -10.59
N LYS A 64 -5.08 -0.64 -10.27
CA LYS A 64 -5.66 -0.56 -8.92
C LYS A 64 -6.40 -1.87 -8.61
N ILE A 65 -5.79 -2.72 -7.79
CA ILE A 65 -6.43 -3.95 -7.29
C ILE A 65 -7.47 -3.65 -6.22
N CYS A 66 -7.34 -2.53 -5.51
CA CYS A 66 -8.33 -2.07 -4.54
C CYS A 66 -9.36 -1.16 -5.21
N ASN A 67 -10.65 -1.45 -4.98
CA ASN A 67 -11.79 -0.73 -5.54
C ASN A 67 -12.04 0.59 -4.78
N VAL A 68 -11.02 1.45 -4.72
CA VAL A 68 -11.08 2.73 -4.00
C VAL A 68 -11.64 3.80 -4.94
N LYS A 69 -12.89 4.22 -4.69
CA LYS A 69 -13.44 5.46 -5.26
C LYS A 69 -12.97 6.62 -4.40
N TYR A 70 -12.13 7.49 -4.95
CA TYR A 70 -11.86 8.79 -4.35
C TYR A 70 -12.81 9.80 -5.00
N PRO A 71 -13.38 10.75 -4.25
CA PRO A 71 -13.92 11.95 -4.86
C PRO A 71 -12.80 12.67 -5.61
N GLU A 72 -13.12 13.17 -6.80
CA GLU A 72 -12.23 13.99 -7.65
C GLU A 72 -11.86 15.31 -6.96
#